data_AF-A0A7R9T4B7-F1
#
_entry.id   AF-A0A7R9T4B7-F1
#
_cell.length_a   1.000
_cell.length_b   1.000
_cell.length_c   1.000
_cell.angle_alpha   90.00
_cell.angle_beta   90.00
_cell.angle_gamma   90.00
#
_symmetry.space_group_name_H-M   'P 1'
#
loop_
_entity.id
_entity.type
_entity.pdbx_description
1 polymer ?
#
loop_
_entity_poly.entity_id
_entity_poly.type
_entity_poly.pdbx_seq_one_letter_code
_entity_poly.pdbx_strand_id
1 'polypeptide(L)'
;DGDGDGDGDGDGGATATRATKRRRWEDGDGAEGAGEAKPEAVVAKPKAAGGLDKAALLKQKQALLKQKELAAKLKAKKVADEKAKAAAGSRPSARPMALRLDAQGREIDERGELVVNKVIETSTLSVNLKQQRANAFAQAQAEAQAEIASQVGADFDDPRMRAFAGKTRKKRSALQFVEDGKFQKEADMHRLRMQFGDEKAERMKERSERERKHAERMEKLEKEATMDPNLVPVGERPSAAKGASAARPLAPLDEIPDVEWWDRDILRNGTYDDVTGGKWNVNMDKFNVYVEHPVPIKPPLNAPAPAPQPLMLTKAEQKKLRTQRRVAREKEKQEMIRQGLIEPPKPKVKISNLMRVLKDEAVLDPTAMEKEVREQMAEREQAHQDRNLARMLTPAERREKKMRKLLGNDAAGGGHKHGYPGEEKFQ
;
A
#
# COMPACT_ATOMS: atom_id res chain seq x y z
N ASP A 1 -33.88 -55.86 -66.84
CA ASP A 1 -34.48 -56.90 -66.00
C ASP A 1 -34.92 -56.32 -64.67
N GLY A 2 -36.23 -56.28 -64.44
CA GLY A 2 -36.82 -56.22 -63.10
C GLY A 2 -37.45 -54.89 -62.71
N ASP A 3 -38.68 -54.68 -63.18
CA ASP A 3 -39.68 -53.74 -62.69
C ASP A 3 -39.98 -53.87 -61.18
N GLY A 4 -40.62 -52.84 -60.60
CA GLY A 4 -41.23 -52.95 -59.28
C GLY A 4 -41.67 -51.64 -58.64
N ASP A 5 -42.79 -51.10 -59.14
CA ASP A 5 -43.60 -50.00 -58.62
C ASP A 5 -44.02 -50.14 -57.13
N GLY A 6 -44.44 -49.03 -56.52
CA GLY A 6 -45.34 -49.09 -55.36
C GLY A 6 -45.37 -47.87 -54.43
N ASP A 7 -46.06 -46.83 -54.87
CA ASP A 7 -47.05 -45.99 -54.15
C ASP A 7 -46.84 -45.47 -52.71
N GLY A 8 -47.16 -44.18 -52.53
CA GLY A 8 -48.30 -43.83 -51.66
C GLY A 8 -48.06 -42.98 -50.41
N ASP A 9 -48.36 -41.68 -50.55
CA ASP A 9 -49.09 -40.81 -49.60
C ASP A 9 -48.46 -40.31 -48.28
N GLY A 10 -48.72 -39.03 -47.99
CA GLY A 10 -49.14 -38.62 -46.64
C GLY A 10 -48.50 -37.37 -46.05
N ASP A 11 -49.20 -36.24 -46.18
CA ASP A 11 -49.02 -34.91 -45.58
C ASP A 11 -48.95 -34.88 -44.03
N GLY A 12 -48.40 -33.79 -43.47
CA GLY A 12 -48.63 -33.44 -42.05
C GLY A 12 -47.48 -32.73 -41.33
N GLY A 13 -47.43 -31.39 -41.38
CA GLY A 13 -46.57 -30.56 -40.53
C GLY A 13 -47.11 -30.38 -39.10
N ALA A 14 -46.23 -30.20 -38.10
CA ALA A 14 -46.46 -29.35 -36.92
C ALA A 14 -45.23 -29.23 -35.98
N THR A 15 -44.77 -27.98 -35.83
CA THR A 15 -44.37 -27.29 -34.58
C THR A 15 -43.31 -27.89 -33.64
N ALA A 16 -42.09 -27.35 -33.71
CA ALA A 16 -41.09 -27.40 -32.64
C ALA A 16 -41.16 -26.12 -31.77
N THR A 17 -41.53 -26.25 -30.49
CA THR A 17 -41.46 -25.15 -29.51
C THR A 17 -40.19 -25.28 -28.64
N ARG A 18 -39.51 -24.14 -28.53
CA ARG A 18 -38.17 -23.92 -27.96
C ARG A 18 -38.34 -23.47 -26.49
N ALA A 19 -37.79 -24.22 -25.52
CA ALA A 19 -37.77 -23.78 -24.12
C ALA A 19 -36.43 -23.08 -23.77
N THR A 20 -36.55 -21.83 -23.34
CA THR A 20 -35.47 -20.89 -23.00
C THR A 20 -34.93 -21.11 -21.58
N LYS A 21 -33.62 -20.96 -21.43
CA LYS A 21 -32.87 -21.15 -20.18
C LYS A 21 -32.71 -19.81 -19.46
N ARG A 22 -33.26 -19.67 -18.26
CA ARG A 22 -33.01 -18.53 -17.36
C ARG A 22 -32.04 -18.88 -16.22
N ARG A 23 -31.20 -17.88 -15.90
CA ARG A 23 -30.09 -17.87 -14.94
C ARG A 23 -30.64 -17.66 -13.52
N ARG A 24 -29.99 -18.29 -12.53
CA ARG A 24 -30.22 -18.07 -11.09
C ARG A 24 -28.87 -17.89 -10.40
N TRP A 25 -28.50 -16.62 -10.20
CA TRP A 25 -27.59 -16.13 -9.16
C TRP A 25 -28.39 -15.07 -8.39
N GLU A 26 -27.96 -14.78 -7.16
CA GLU A 26 -28.68 -14.09 -6.05
C GLU A 26 -29.30 -15.12 -5.08
N ASP A 27 -29.11 -15.08 -3.76
CA ASP A 27 -28.46 -14.13 -2.86
C ASP A 27 -28.41 -14.74 -1.43
N GLY A 28 -27.60 -14.12 -0.56
CA GLY A 28 -27.85 -13.94 0.88
C GLY A 28 -27.51 -15.13 1.80
N ASP A 29 -26.47 -15.05 2.63
CA ASP A 29 -26.31 -14.25 3.87
C ASP A 29 -26.99 -14.86 5.11
N GLY A 30 -26.21 -15.03 6.18
CA GLY A 30 -26.68 -14.67 7.52
C GLY A 30 -26.65 -15.73 8.62
N ALA A 31 -25.69 -15.55 9.54
CA ALA A 31 -25.81 -15.69 11.01
C ALA A 31 -25.79 -17.11 11.64
N GLU A 32 -24.74 -17.45 12.43
CA GLU A 32 -24.65 -17.39 13.91
C GLU A 32 -25.47 -18.50 14.64
N GLY A 33 -25.01 -19.22 15.67
CA GLY A 33 -23.79 -19.20 16.48
C GLY A 33 -23.78 -20.35 17.52
N ALA A 34 -22.78 -20.30 18.42
CA ALA A 34 -22.60 -21.02 19.72
C ALA A 34 -22.56 -22.57 19.71
N GLY A 35 -21.48 -23.24 20.12
CA GLY A 35 -21.00 -23.47 21.50
C GLY A 35 -21.24 -24.97 21.82
N GLU A 36 -20.29 -25.85 22.14
CA GLU A 36 -19.51 -26.03 23.38
C GLU A 36 -18.48 -27.18 23.13
N ALA A 37 -17.20 -27.00 23.47
CA ALA A 37 -16.45 -27.67 24.57
C ALA A 37 -16.15 -29.21 24.45
N LYS A 38 -14.93 -29.52 23.94
CA LYS A 38 -13.77 -30.33 24.48
C LYS A 38 -14.03 -31.52 25.44
N PRO A 39 -13.15 -32.58 25.52
CA PRO A 39 -11.67 -32.48 25.66
C PRO A 39 -10.81 -33.61 24.98
N GLU A 40 -9.63 -33.27 24.42
CA GLU A 40 -8.23 -33.40 24.92
C GLU A 40 -7.46 -34.69 24.55
N ALA A 41 -6.27 -34.50 23.94
CA ALA A 41 -5.14 -35.42 24.03
C ALA A 41 -3.78 -34.67 23.87
N VAL A 42 -3.22 -34.35 25.02
CA VAL A 42 -1.83 -34.17 25.49
C VAL A 42 -0.64 -34.35 24.51
N VAL A 43 0.22 -33.32 24.39
CA VAL A 43 1.69 -33.46 24.19
C VAL A 43 2.42 -32.40 25.04
N ALA A 44 3.42 -32.85 25.80
CA ALA A 44 4.14 -32.12 26.83
C ALA A 44 5.23 -31.15 26.29
N LYS A 45 5.46 -30.05 27.04
CA LYS A 45 6.61 -29.14 26.92
C LYS A 45 7.23 -28.85 28.31
N PRO A 46 8.50 -28.43 28.37
CA PRO A 46 9.33 -28.47 29.59
C PRO A 46 9.12 -27.30 30.55
N LYS A 47 9.47 -27.54 31.83
CA LYS A 47 9.29 -26.64 32.99
C LYS A 47 10.29 -25.48 33.00
N ALA A 48 9.79 -24.27 33.29
CA ALA A 48 10.53 -23.16 33.87
C ALA A 48 9.68 -22.52 34.97
N ALA A 49 10.27 -22.39 36.17
CA ALA A 49 9.63 -21.83 37.35
C ALA A 49 9.80 -20.30 37.40
N GLY A 50 8.71 -19.60 37.72
CA GLY A 50 8.67 -18.16 37.98
C GLY A 50 7.25 -17.79 38.38
N GLY A 51 6.97 -17.72 39.69
CA GLY A 51 5.66 -17.37 40.22
C GLY A 51 5.28 -15.95 39.84
N LEU A 52 4.24 -15.80 39.03
CA LEU A 52 3.63 -14.51 38.68
C LEU A 52 2.82 -14.00 39.88
N ASP A 53 3.16 -12.81 40.37
CA ASP A 53 2.46 -12.15 41.47
C ASP A 53 0.95 -12.01 41.17
N LYS A 54 0.11 -12.69 41.96
CA LYS A 54 -1.35 -12.62 41.87
C LYS A 54 -1.89 -11.18 41.87
N ALA A 55 -1.19 -10.28 42.57
CA ALA A 55 -1.51 -8.85 42.60
C ALA A 55 -1.28 -8.16 41.25
N ALA A 56 -0.20 -8.50 40.53
CA ALA A 56 0.08 -7.96 39.20
C ALA A 56 -0.97 -8.47 38.18
N LEU A 57 -1.39 -9.73 38.29
CA LEU A 57 -2.42 -10.30 37.40
C LEU A 57 -3.81 -9.68 37.65
N LEU A 58 -4.16 -9.42 38.92
CA LEU A 58 -5.40 -8.72 39.28
C LEU A 58 -5.38 -7.27 38.79
N LYS A 59 -4.25 -6.59 38.91
CA LYS A 59 -4.07 -5.22 38.39
C LYS A 59 -4.16 -5.17 36.86
N GLN A 60 -3.58 -6.15 36.17
CA GLN A 60 -3.72 -6.30 34.72
C GLN A 60 -5.18 -6.59 34.31
N LYS A 61 -5.88 -7.47 35.04
CA LYS A 61 -7.29 -7.78 34.79
C LYS A 61 -8.19 -6.56 35.00
N GLN A 62 -7.97 -5.79 36.06
CA GLN A 62 -8.71 -4.55 36.32
C GLN A 62 -8.40 -3.46 35.29
N ALA A 63 -7.15 -3.34 34.84
CA ALA A 63 -6.77 -2.41 33.77
C ALA A 63 -7.47 -2.77 32.45
N LEU A 64 -7.54 -4.06 32.11
CA LEU A 64 -8.19 -4.55 30.89
C LEU A 64 -9.73 -4.34 30.95
N LEU A 65 -10.34 -4.52 32.13
CA LEU A 65 -11.76 -4.22 32.34
C LEU A 65 -12.05 -2.71 32.21
N LYS A 66 -11.23 -1.85 32.80
CA LYS A 66 -11.33 -0.39 32.62
C LYS A 66 -11.14 0.02 31.16
N GLN A 67 -10.20 -0.59 30.44
CA GLN A 67 -10.02 -0.35 29.00
C GLN A 67 -11.24 -0.78 28.18
N LYS A 68 -11.85 -1.92 28.49
CA LYS A 68 -13.09 -2.38 27.84
C LYS A 68 -14.27 -1.46 28.14
N GLU A 69 -14.39 -0.98 29.37
CA GLU A 69 -15.45 -0.05 29.78
C GLU A 69 -15.28 1.33 29.11
N LEU A 70 -14.06 1.84 29.02
CA LEU A 70 -13.76 3.08 28.27
C LEU A 70 -14.04 2.89 26.78
N ALA A 71 -13.68 1.75 26.19
CA ALA A 71 -14.00 1.44 24.80
C ALA A 71 -15.53 1.34 24.58
N ALA A 72 -16.27 0.77 25.52
CA ALA A 72 -17.73 0.70 25.47
C ALA A 72 -18.37 2.09 25.62
N LYS A 73 -17.87 2.94 26.52
CA LYS A 73 -18.30 4.33 26.68
C LYS A 73 -18.01 5.18 25.43
N LEU A 74 -16.87 4.97 24.77
CA LEU A 74 -16.55 5.64 23.50
C LEU A 74 -17.43 5.14 22.35
N LYS A 75 -17.76 3.84 22.31
CA LYS A 75 -18.73 3.30 21.34
C LYS A 75 -20.14 3.83 21.61
N ALA A 76 -20.56 3.92 22.87
CA ALA A 76 -21.85 4.48 23.25
C ALA A 76 -21.95 5.97 22.91
N LYS A 77 -20.88 6.76 23.14
CA LYS A 77 -20.80 8.16 22.69
C LYS A 77 -20.88 8.29 21.17
N LYS A 78 -20.20 7.42 20.40
CA LYS A 78 -20.34 7.39 18.93
C LYS A 78 -21.76 7.08 18.47
N VAL A 79 -22.44 6.13 19.12
CA VAL A 79 -23.83 5.79 18.78
C VAL A 79 -24.79 6.92 19.18
N ALA A 80 -24.52 7.63 20.29
CA ALA A 80 -25.27 8.81 20.68
C ALA A 80 -25.04 10.00 19.73
N ASP A 81 -23.81 10.23 19.28
CA ASP A 81 -23.48 11.27 18.28
C ASP A 81 -24.07 10.96 16.90
N GLU A 82 -24.07 9.69 16.47
CA GLU A 82 -24.74 9.26 15.23
C GLU A 82 -26.27 9.43 15.33
N LYS A 83 -26.87 9.12 16.49
CA LYS A 83 -28.31 9.30 16.74
C LYS A 83 -28.70 10.78 16.85
N ALA A 84 -27.83 11.63 17.41
CA ALA A 84 -28.00 13.08 17.43
C ALA A 84 -27.85 13.69 16.02
N LYS A 85 -26.98 13.13 15.18
CA LYS A 85 -26.81 13.54 13.78
C LYS A 85 -27.98 13.10 12.89
N ALA A 86 -28.61 11.96 13.20
CA ALA A 86 -29.84 11.50 12.53
C ALA A 86 -31.09 12.29 12.96
N ALA A 87 -31.14 12.81 14.19
CA ALA A 87 -32.25 13.63 14.70
C ALA A 87 -32.15 15.12 14.32
N ALA A 88 -31.01 15.60 13.81
CA ALA A 88 -30.83 16.98 13.35
C ALA A 88 -31.28 17.24 11.90
N GLY A 89 -31.87 16.24 11.23
CA GLY A 89 -32.33 16.31 9.83
C GLY A 89 -33.66 17.04 9.60
N SER A 90 -34.32 17.58 10.62
CA SER A 90 -35.54 18.37 10.46
C SER A 90 -35.47 19.67 11.27
N ARG A 91 -34.82 20.69 10.69
CA ARG A 91 -35.05 22.08 11.11
C ARG A 91 -36.10 22.71 10.17
N PRO A 92 -37.14 23.38 10.70
CA PRO A 92 -38.07 24.13 9.88
C PRO A 92 -37.33 25.30 9.20
N SER A 93 -37.67 25.57 7.95
CA SER A 93 -37.10 26.69 7.19
C SER A 93 -37.47 28.01 7.86
N ALA A 94 -36.52 28.58 8.60
CA ALA A 94 -36.57 29.98 8.96
C ALA A 94 -36.48 30.78 7.66
N ARG A 95 -37.54 31.55 7.36
CA ARG A 95 -37.52 32.55 6.30
C ARG A 95 -36.26 33.41 6.45
N PRO A 96 -35.57 33.80 5.36
CA PRO A 96 -34.37 34.62 5.48
C PRO A 96 -34.74 35.90 6.22
N MET A 97 -34.15 36.10 7.41
CA MET A 97 -34.21 37.36 8.11
C MET A 97 -33.63 38.43 7.19
N ALA A 98 -34.38 39.51 6.96
CA ALA A 98 -33.94 40.59 6.09
C ALA A 98 -32.60 41.14 6.62
N LEU A 99 -31.55 40.99 5.82
CA LEU A 99 -30.22 41.49 6.13
C LEU A 99 -30.27 43.01 6.26
N ARG A 100 -30.06 43.53 7.48
CA ARG A 100 -29.99 44.97 7.71
C ARG A 100 -28.53 45.37 7.56
N LEU A 101 -28.25 46.19 6.54
CA LEU A 101 -26.91 46.66 6.23
C LEU A 101 -26.78 48.13 6.63
N ASP A 102 -25.62 48.53 7.16
CA ASP A 102 -25.27 49.94 7.32
C ASP A 102 -25.02 50.62 5.96
N ALA A 103 -24.83 51.93 5.95
CA ALA A 103 -24.46 52.68 4.75
C ALA A 103 -23.12 52.23 4.12
N GLN A 104 -22.38 51.34 4.80
CA GLN A 104 -21.10 50.76 4.38
C GLN A 104 -21.22 49.27 4.00
N GLY A 105 -22.43 48.71 3.95
CA GLY A 105 -22.69 47.33 3.53
C GLY A 105 -22.34 46.25 4.55
N ARG A 106 -22.31 46.56 5.85
CA ARG A 106 -22.00 45.61 6.94
C ARG A 106 -23.26 45.20 7.70
N GLU A 107 -23.31 43.94 8.14
CA GLU A 107 -24.47 43.35 8.82
C GLU A 107 -24.68 43.94 10.22
N ILE A 108 -25.85 44.53 10.46
CA ILE A 108 -26.28 45.11 11.73
C ILE A 108 -27.40 44.23 12.32
N ASP A 109 -27.36 44.00 13.64
CA ASP A 109 -28.45 43.36 14.37
C ASP A 109 -29.69 44.28 14.55
N GLU A 110 -30.73 43.76 15.20
CA GLU A 110 -31.97 44.51 15.47
C GLU A 110 -31.78 45.74 16.38
N ARG A 111 -30.60 45.90 17.00
CA ARG A 111 -30.29 46.96 17.98
C ARG A 111 -29.26 47.97 17.46
N GLY A 112 -28.77 47.83 16.23
CA GLY A 112 -27.81 48.77 15.66
C GLY A 112 -26.35 48.37 15.83
N GLU A 113 -26.05 47.18 16.36
CA GLU A 113 -24.69 46.73 16.65
C GLU A 113 -24.16 45.79 15.56
N LEU A 114 -22.85 45.90 15.29
CA LEU A 114 -22.15 45.13 14.26
C LEU A 114 -22.08 43.65 14.61
N VAL A 115 -22.61 42.80 13.73
CA VAL A 115 -22.57 41.34 13.89
C VAL A 115 -21.19 40.82 13.48
N VAL A 116 -20.32 40.54 14.46
CA VAL A 116 -19.01 39.92 14.21
C VAL A 116 -19.17 38.40 14.10
N ASN A 117 -19.42 37.92 12.88
CA ASN A 117 -19.42 36.49 12.59
C ASN A 117 -17.98 35.93 12.66
N LYS A 118 -17.61 35.33 13.80
CA LYS A 118 -16.38 34.54 13.90
C LYS A 118 -16.54 33.25 13.09
N VAL A 119 -16.09 33.29 11.84
CA VAL A 119 -16.00 32.09 10.99
C VAL A 119 -14.97 31.15 11.61
N ILE A 120 -15.43 30.07 12.24
CA ILE A 120 -14.54 28.98 12.67
C ILE A 120 -14.30 28.11 11.44
N GLU A 121 -13.14 28.29 10.80
CA GLU A 121 -12.70 27.46 9.68
C GLU A 121 -12.31 26.06 10.16
N THR A 122 -13.29 25.19 10.39
CA THR A 122 -12.99 23.77 10.62
C THR A 122 -12.72 23.09 9.27
N SER A 123 -11.45 22.91 8.91
CA SER A 123 -11.07 22.17 7.70
C SER A 123 -11.59 20.72 7.77
N THR A 124 -12.32 20.26 6.76
CA THR A 124 -13.02 18.95 6.73
C THR A 124 -12.14 17.78 6.25
N LEU A 125 -10.85 18.00 6.03
CA LEU A 125 -9.94 16.94 5.61
C LEU A 125 -9.67 15.97 6.78
N SER A 126 -10.01 14.69 6.58
CA SER A 126 -9.90 13.63 7.58
C SER A 126 -8.47 13.43 8.16
N VAL A 127 -7.45 13.89 7.44
CA VAL A 127 -6.05 13.92 7.88
C VAL A 127 -5.84 14.96 8.99
N ASN A 128 -6.37 16.17 8.80
CA ASN A 128 -6.26 17.26 9.79
C ASN A 128 -7.03 16.94 11.07
N LEU A 129 -8.19 16.26 10.95
CA LEU A 129 -8.97 15.81 12.11
C LEU A 129 -8.26 14.73 12.93
N LYS A 130 -7.46 13.85 12.28
CA LYS A 130 -6.63 12.86 12.98
C LYS A 130 -5.46 13.52 13.69
N GLN A 131 -4.82 14.51 13.07
CA GLN A 131 -3.70 15.23 13.65
C GLN A 131 -4.14 16.08 14.86
N GLN A 132 -5.27 16.77 14.76
CA GLN A 132 -5.85 17.50 15.91
C GLN A 132 -6.20 16.58 17.07
N ARG A 133 -6.74 15.38 16.80
CA ARG A 133 -7.01 14.37 17.85
C ARG A 133 -5.74 13.82 18.49
N ALA A 134 -4.69 13.59 17.70
CA ALA A 134 -3.40 13.15 18.22
C ALA A 134 -2.76 14.24 19.11
N ASN A 135 -2.80 15.50 18.67
CA ASN A 135 -2.29 16.64 19.45
C ASN A 135 -3.08 16.85 20.75
N ALA A 136 -4.41 16.78 20.71
CA ALA A 136 -5.24 16.89 21.89
C ALA A 136 -5.00 15.73 22.89
N PHE A 137 -4.76 14.52 22.38
CA PHE A 137 -4.42 13.37 23.21
C PHE A 137 -3.03 13.50 23.85
N ALA A 138 -2.05 14.01 23.11
CA ALA A 138 -0.71 14.28 23.63
C ALA A 138 -0.73 15.38 24.71
N GLN A 139 -1.50 16.44 24.51
CA GLN A 139 -1.70 17.49 25.52
C GLN A 139 -2.37 16.95 26.78
N ALA A 140 -3.44 16.15 26.65
CA ALA A 140 -4.09 15.52 27.81
C ALA A 140 -3.17 14.55 28.56
N GLN A 141 -2.29 13.84 27.86
CA GLN A 141 -1.27 13.00 28.51
C GLN A 141 -0.21 13.83 29.24
N ALA A 142 0.26 14.92 28.65
CA ALA A 142 1.23 15.81 29.28
C ALA A 142 0.65 16.50 30.53
N GLU A 143 -0.60 16.93 30.47
CA GLU A 143 -1.31 17.53 31.60
C GLU A 143 -1.55 16.50 32.72
N ALA A 144 -1.98 15.28 32.39
CA ALA A 144 -2.10 14.20 33.36
C ALA A 144 -0.75 13.81 34.00
N GLN A 145 0.35 13.84 33.24
CA GLN A 145 1.68 13.62 33.79
C GLN A 145 2.14 14.77 34.69
N ALA A 146 1.80 16.02 34.34
CA ALA A 146 2.08 17.19 35.16
C ALA A 146 1.27 17.20 36.47
N GLU A 147 0.01 16.77 36.45
CA GLU A 147 -0.81 16.60 37.67
C GLU A 147 -0.30 15.46 38.56
N ILE A 148 0.18 14.36 37.99
CA ILE A 148 0.81 13.28 38.76
C ILE A 148 2.13 13.75 39.37
N ALA A 149 2.93 14.52 38.62
CA ALA A 149 4.19 15.08 39.12
C ALA A 149 3.99 16.12 40.24
N SER A 150 2.93 16.93 40.17
CA SER A 150 2.61 17.90 41.22
C SER A 150 2.07 17.24 42.49
N GLN A 151 1.37 16.10 42.38
CA GLN A 151 0.86 15.34 43.53
C GLN A 151 1.94 14.52 44.24
N VAL A 152 3.04 14.15 43.58
CA VAL A 152 4.11 13.31 44.16
C VAL A 152 5.21 14.14 44.85
N GLY A 153 5.17 15.48 44.75
CA GLY A 153 6.26 16.35 45.21
C GLY A 153 6.05 17.13 46.51
N ALA A 154 4.87 17.11 47.14
CA ALA A 154 4.57 17.99 48.28
C ALA A 154 4.64 17.32 49.67
N ASP A 155 4.67 15.99 49.74
CA ASP A 155 4.45 15.26 51.00
C ASP A 155 5.74 14.80 51.70
N PHE A 156 6.92 15.05 51.13
CA PHE A 156 8.20 14.52 51.66
C PHE A 156 9.31 15.57 51.85
N ASP A 157 9.03 16.86 51.63
CA ASP A 157 9.99 17.95 51.88
C ASP A 157 9.74 18.58 53.26
N ASP A 158 10.70 18.43 54.18
CA ASP A 158 10.67 19.05 55.52
C ASP A 158 11.03 20.56 55.43
N PRO A 159 10.11 21.49 55.76
CA PRO A 159 10.32 22.94 55.65
C PRO A 159 11.43 23.51 56.55
N ARG A 160 11.95 22.73 57.52
CA ARG A 160 13.05 23.16 58.39
C ARG A 160 14.43 22.89 57.80
N MET A 161 14.50 22.07 56.74
CA MET A 161 15.73 21.81 56.03
C MET A 161 16.00 22.95 55.04
N ARG A 162 16.63 24.01 55.56
CA ARG A 162 17.13 25.12 54.75
C ARG A 162 18.01 24.55 53.62
N ALA A 163 17.63 24.83 52.38
CA ALA A 163 18.33 24.37 51.17
C ALA A 163 19.84 24.56 51.33
N PHE A 164 20.56 23.45 51.48
CA PHE A 164 22.01 23.44 51.66
C PHE A 164 22.66 23.83 50.33
N ALA A 165 22.80 25.13 50.09
CA ALA A 165 23.65 25.70 49.05
C ALA A 165 25.10 25.57 49.51
N GLY A 166 25.70 24.39 49.34
CA GLY A 166 27.01 24.10 49.91
C GLY A 166 27.79 23.03 49.16
N LYS A 167 28.62 23.48 48.21
CA LYS A 167 29.79 22.80 47.62
C LYS A 167 29.50 21.47 46.90
N THR A 168 29.49 21.57 45.58
CA THR A 168 29.57 20.45 44.62
C THR A 168 30.77 19.56 44.93
N ARG A 169 30.53 18.49 45.67
CA ARG A 169 31.47 17.37 45.80
C ARG A 169 31.61 16.78 44.39
N LYS A 170 32.83 16.76 43.84
CA LYS A 170 33.13 16.10 42.56
C LYS A 170 32.47 14.71 42.56
N LYS A 171 31.57 14.46 41.61
CA LYS A 171 30.91 13.16 41.43
C LYS A 171 32.03 12.12 41.30
N ARG A 172 32.11 11.20 42.26
CA ARG A 172 32.88 9.96 42.07
C ARG A 172 32.30 9.29 40.82
N SER A 173 33.17 8.79 39.94
CA SER A 173 32.80 8.12 38.69
C SER A 173 31.60 7.22 38.95
N ALA A 174 30.48 7.55 38.31
CA ALA A 174 29.23 6.83 38.49
C ALA A 174 29.46 5.36 38.20
N LEU A 175 28.88 4.49 39.02
CA LEU A 175 28.71 3.08 38.69
C LEU A 175 28.17 3.01 37.26
N GLN A 176 28.86 2.29 36.38
CA GLN A 176 28.36 2.03 35.03
C GLN A 176 27.18 1.09 35.16
N PHE A 177 25.99 1.67 35.35
CA PHE A 177 24.75 0.93 35.29
C PHE A 177 24.59 0.40 33.88
N VAL A 178 24.66 -0.92 33.77
CA VAL A 178 24.34 -1.61 32.55
C VAL A 178 22.82 -1.53 32.38
N GLU A 179 22.37 -0.99 31.24
CA GLU A 179 20.94 -0.89 30.92
C GLU A 179 20.25 -2.25 31.08
N ASP A 180 19.06 -2.20 31.69
CA ASP A 180 18.25 -3.39 31.93
C ASP A 180 18.06 -4.17 30.62
N GLY A 181 18.45 -5.45 30.66
CA GLY A 181 18.34 -6.35 29.52
C GLY A 181 19.57 -6.46 28.61
N LYS A 182 20.65 -5.70 28.82
CA LYS A 182 21.90 -5.90 28.05
C LYS A 182 22.43 -7.33 28.19
N PHE A 183 22.55 -7.83 29.42
CA PHE A 183 23.02 -9.18 29.70
C PHE A 183 22.00 -10.27 29.32
N GLN A 184 20.70 -9.96 29.29
CA GLN A 184 19.70 -10.89 28.78
C GLN A 184 19.85 -11.06 27.27
N LYS A 185 20.04 -9.96 26.52
CA LYS A 185 20.33 -10.00 25.08
C LYS A 185 21.63 -10.75 24.79
N GLU A 186 22.66 -10.52 25.59
CA GLU A 186 23.95 -11.18 25.44
C GLU A 186 23.87 -12.69 25.75
N ALA A 187 23.11 -13.08 26.79
CA ALA A 187 22.83 -14.47 27.11
C ALA A 187 21.98 -15.17 26.03
N ASP A 188 21.00 -14.50 25.45
CA ASP A 188 20.17 -15.06 24.37
C ASP A 188 20.98 -15.21 23.07
N MET A 189 21.85 -14.24 22.75
CA MET A 189 22.82 -14.39 21.66
C MET A 189 23.80 -15.53 21.89
N HIS A 190 24.23 -15.74 23.13
CA HIS A 190 25.09 -16.87 23.50
C HIS A 190 24.37 -18.22 23.37
N ARG A 191 23.10 -18.30 23.79
CA ARG A 191 22.25 -19.49 23.58
C ARG A 191 22.05 -19.77 22.09
N LEU A 192 21.82 -18.73 21.29
CA LEU A 192 21.65 -18.83 19.85
C LEU A 192 22.94 -19.29 19.16
N ARG A 193 24.09 -18.78 19.61
CA ARG A 193 25.43 -19.19 19.17
C ARG A 193 25.68 -20.68 19.47
N MET A 194 25.31 -21.15 20.66
CA MET A 194 25.43 -22.57 21.05
C MET A 194 24.48 -23.50 20.27
N GLN A 195 23.27 -23.04 19.92
CA GLN A 195 22.27 -23.85 19.22
C GLN A 195 22.47 -23.91 17.70
N PHE A 196 22.96 -22.83 17.08
CA PHE A 196 23.01 -22.69 15.63
C PHE A 196 24.42 -22.55 15.05
N GLY A 197 25.45 -22.54 15.90
CA GLY A 197 26.86 -22.37 15.52
C GLY A 197 27.22 -20.91 15.20
N ASP A 198 28.52 -20.63 15.14
CA ASP A 198 29.07 -19.28 14.98
C ASP A 198 28.66 -18.62 13.65
N GLU A 199 28.54 -19.40 12.57
CA GLU A 199 28.23 -18.87 11.24
C GLU A 199 26.80 -18.34 11.10
N LYS A 200 25.81 -18.99 11.73
CA LYS A 200 24.41 -18.52 11.68
C LYS A 200 24.16 -17.36 12.65
N ALA A 201 24.88 -17.32 13.76
CA ALA A 201 24.82 -16.20 14.71
C ALA A 201 25.38 -14.90 14.08
N GLU A 202 26.50 -14.98 13.36
CA GLU A 202 27.08 -13.84 12.63
C GLU A 202 26.14 -13.33 11.52
N ARG A 203 25.51 -14.22 10.74
CA ARG A 203 24.52 -13.81 9.72
C ARG A 203 23.29 -13.11 10.30
N MET A 204 22.84 -13.51 11.49
CA MET A 204 21.71 -12.87 12.18
C MET A 204 22.09 -11.50 12.76
N LYS A 205 23.31 -11.33 13.26
CA LYS A 205 23.85 -10.02 13.67
C LYS A 205 24.00 -9.09 12.47
N GLU A 206 24.58 -9.58 11.37
CA GLU A 206 24.74 -8.78 10.16
C GLU A 206 23.36 -8.33 9.61
N ARG A 207 22.35 -9.20 9.68
CA ARG A 207 20.97 -8.84 9.31
C ARG A 207 20.40 -7.75 10.21
N SER A 208 20.55 -7.85 11.54
CA SER A 208 20.02 -6.85 12.46
C SER A 208 20.75 -5.51 12.35
N GLU A 209 22.05 -5.51 12.06
CA GLU A 209 22.82 -4.29 11.78
C GLU A 209 22.39 -3.62 10.46
N ARG A 210 22.12 -4.42 9.42
CA ARG A 210 21.58 -3.90 8.15
C ARG A 210 20.19 -3.29 8.36
N GLU A 211 19.33 -3.93 9.14
CA GLU A 211 18.02 -3.39 9.51
C GLU A 211 18.14 -2.10 10.32
N ARG A 212 19.09 -2.01 11.25
CA ARG A 212 19.37 -0.80 12.02
C ARG A 212 19.87 0.35 11.12
N LYS A 213 20.85 0.09 10.25
CA LYS A 213 21.34 1.11 9.29
C LYS A 213 20.25 1.57 8.33
N HIS A 214 19.36 0.65 7.93
CA HIS A 214 18.20 0.99 7.12
C HIS A 214 17.21 1.86 7.90
N ALA A 215 16.93 1.54 9.16
CA ALA A 215 16.09 2.34 10.04
C ALA A 215 16.68 3.74 10.28
N GLU A 216 17.98 3.86 10.55
CA GLU A 216 18.68 5.15 10.72
C GLU A 216 18.63 5.98 9.42
N ARG A 217 18.75 5.35 8.24
CA ARG A 217 18.59 6.03 6.94
C ARG A 217 17.17 6.51 6.71
N MET A 218 16.16 5.70 7.06
CA MET A 218 14.75 6.08 6.97
C MET A 218 14.43 7.23 7.93
N GLU A 219 14.95 7.19 9.16
CA GLU A 219 14.78 8.27 10.14
C GLU A 219 15.45 9.56 9.66
N LYS A 220 16.60 9.47 8.99
CA LYS A 220 17.26 10.63 8.38
C LYS A 220 16.41 11.22 7.24
N LEU A 221 15.86 10.38 6.37
CA LEU A 221 14.96 10.82 5.29
C LEU A 221 13.66 11.39 5.84
N GLU A 222 13.13 10.85 6.93
CA GLU A 222 11.97 11.41 7.63
C GLU A 222 12.30 12.77 8.23
N LYS A 223 13.48 12.94 8.85
CA LYS A 223 13.97 14.24 9.33
C LYS A 223 14.14 15.26 8.20
N GLU A 224 14.72 14.83 7.07
CA GLU A 224 14.87 15.64 5.86
C GLU A 224 13.51 15.98 5.22
N ALA A 225 12.51 15.09 5.32
CA ALA A 225 11.15 15.34 4.83
C ALA A 225 10.30 16.22 5.78
N THR A 226 10.62 16.24 7.08
CA THR A 226 10.02 17.16 8.05
C THR A 226 10.69 18.54 8.08
N MET A 227 11.84 18.70 7.42
CA MET A 227 12.39 20.02 7.15
C MET A 227 11.51 20.70 6.10
N ASP A 228 10.93 21.85 6.44
CA ASP A 228 10.08 22.60 5.52
C ASP A 228 10.84 22.85 4.20
N PRO A 229 10.27 22.50 3.04
CA PRO A 229 10.91 22.71 1.73
C PRO A 229 11.17 24.19 1.39
N ASN A 230 10.62 25.10 2.20
CA ASN A 230 10.84 26.55 2.13
C ASN A 230 12.05 27.04 2.94
N LEU A 231 12.69 26.19 3.75
CA LEU A 231 13.86 26.50 4.58
C LEU A 231 15.19 25.98 4.00
N VAL A 232 15.21 25.62 2.72
CA VAL A 232 16.49 25.48 2.01
C VAL A 232 17.14 26.86 2.03
N PRO A 233 18.41 27.02 2.47
CA PRO A 233 19.14 28.26 2.27
C PRO A 233 19.31 28.45 0.77
N VAL A 234 18.34 29.12 0.15
CA VAL A 234 18.47 29.68 -1.18
C VAL A 234 19.61 30.68 -1.06
N GLY A 235 20.81 30.26 -1.46
CA GLY A 235 21.95 31.15 -1.59
C GLY A 235 21.47 32.42 -2.28
N GLU A 236 21.82 33.56 -1.70
CA GLU A 236 21.32 34.90 -2.03
C GLU A 236 21.05 35.01 -3.54
N ARG A 237 19.76 34.98 -3.90
CA ARG A 237 19.33 35.47 -5.20
C ARG A 237 19.66 36.97 -5.20
N PRO A 238 20.52 37.49 -6.09
CA PRO A 238 20.74 38.92 -6.18
C PRO A 238 19.37 39.56 -6.40
N SER A 239 18.99 40.38 -5.42
CA SER A 239 17.67 40.98 -5.29
C SER A 239 17.23 41.64 -6.60
N ALA A 240 16.03 41.25 -7.06
CA ALA A 240 15.31 41.82 -8.17
C ALA A 240 14.80 43.24 -7.84
N ALA A 241 15.74 44.18 -7.70
CA ALA A 241 15.48 45.61 -7.55
C ALA A 241 16.07 46.39 -8.73
N LYS A 242 15.69 46.00 -9.94
CA LYS A 242 15.63 46.85 -11.14
C LYS A 242 14.82 46.10 -12.18
N GLY A 243 13.95 46.84 -12.87
CA GLY A 243 12.88 46.30 -13.69
C GLY A 243 13.29 45.19 -14.66
N ALA A 244 12.29 44.38 -15.01
CA ALA A 244 12.32 43.52 -16.18
C ALA A 244 13.08 44.20 -17.34
N SER A 245 14.10 43.52 -17.86
CA SER A 245 15.15 43.95 -18.81
C SER A 245 16.57 44.19 -18.26
N ALA A 246 16.86 43.81 -17.01
CA ALA A 246 18.26 43.61 -16.60
C ALA A 246 18.80 42.30 -17.19
N ALA A 247 19.29 42.43 -18.42
CA ALA A 247 20.28 41.59 -19.08
C ALA A 247 20.87 40.51 -18.15
N ARG A 248 20.69 39.24 -18.50
CA ARG A 248 21.82 38.29 -18.36
C ARG A 248 23.05 39.11 -18.76
N PRO A 249 24.12 39.21 -17.95
CA PRO A 249 25.32 39.88 -18.42
C PRO A 249 25.59 39.27 -19.78
N LEU A 250 25.37 40.08 -20.82
CA LEU A 250 25.52 39.65 -22.18
C LEU A 250 27.00 39.32 -22.18
N ALA A 251 27.33 38.03 -22.20
CA ALA A 251 28.70 37.61 -22.33
C ALA A 251 29.29 38.53 -23.40
N PRO A 252 30.43 39.22 -23.13
CA PRO A 252 30.97 40.21 -24.07
C PRO A 252 30.81 39.59 -25.45
N LEU A 253 29.98 40.20 -26.31
CA LEU A 253 29.65 39.56 -27.58
C LEU A 253 31.00 39.27 -28.20
N ASP A 254 31.33 37.98 -28.34
CA ASP A 254 32.56 37.60 -29.02
C ASP A 254 32.55 38.40 -30.33
N GLU A 255 33.61 39.18 -30.56
CA GLU A 255 33.69 40.07 -31.71
C GLU A 255 33.29 39.25 -32.94
N ILE A 256 32.21 39.66 -33.61
CA ILE A 256 31.66 38.92 -34.75
C ILE A 256 32.81 38.76 -35.74
N PRO A 257 33.29 37.53 -35.99
CA PRO A 257 34.43 37.35 -36.87
C PRO A 257 34.12 37.94 -38.24
N ASP A 258 35.08 38.66 -38.82
CA ASP A 258 34.94 39.25 -40.16
C ASP A 258 34.67 38.20 -41.24
N VAL A 259 35.04 36.94 -40.99
CA VAL A 259 34.77 35.78 -41.84
C VAL A 259 34.16 34.65 -41.03
N GLU A 260 33.07 34.08 -41.55
CA GLU A 260 32.43 32.92 -40.94
C GLU A 260 33.39 31.71 -40.93
N TRP A 261 33.40 30.95 -39.84
CA TRP A 261 34.41 29.91 -39.60
C TRP A 261 34.43 28.79 -40.67
N TRP A 262 33.32 28.57 -41.38
CA TRP A 262 33.21 27.60 -42.46
C TRP A 262 33.71 28.16 -43.82
N ASP A 263 33.66 29.47 -44.02
CA ASP A 263 34.15 30.16 -45.23
C ASP A 263 35.66 30.39 -45.22
N ARG A 264 36.24 30.50 -44.02
CA ARG A 264 37.68 30.75 -43.81
C ARG A 264 38.57 29.80 -44.61
N ASP A 265 38.15 28.55 -44.72
CA ASP A 265 38.89 27.52 -45.41
C ASP A 265 38.72 27.58 -46.94
N ILE A 266 37.57 28.06 -47.41
CA ILE A 266 37.21 28.14 -48.83
C ILE A 266 37.95 29.31 -49.52
N LEU A 267 38.17 30.40 -48.79
CA LEU A 267 38.84 31.60 -49.28
C LEU A 267 40.37 31.44 -49.33
N ARG A 268 41.03 32.04 -50.31
CA ARG A 268 42.48 31.89 -50.51
C ARG A 268 43.30 32.72 -49.52
N ASN A 269 42.85 33.94 -49.22
CA ASN A 269 43.47 34.83 -48.24
C ASN A 269 42.73 34.84 -46.89
N GLY A 270 41.61 34.10 -46.77
CA GLY A 270 40.82 34.01 -45.53
C GLY A 270 39.99 35.26 -45.22
N THR A 271 39.71 36.10 -46.23
CA THR A 271 38.91 37.34 -46.13
C THR A 271 37.95 37.43 -47.32
N TYR A 272 36.73 37.96 -47.12
CA TYR A 272 35.72 38.08 -48.19
C TYR A 272 36.13 38.99 -49.36
N ASP A 273 37.20 39.76 -49.21
CA ASP A 273 37.80 40.58 -50.27
C ASP A 273 38.10 39.78 -51.55
N ASP A 274 38.40 38.48 -51.43
CA ASP A 274 38.67 37.56 -52.55
C ASP A 274 37.45 37.25 -53.44
N VAL A 275 36.23 37.50 -52.93
CA VAL A 275 34.94 37.23 -53.59
C VAL A 275 34.20 38.52 -53.93
N THR A 276 34.63 39.66 -53.35
CA THR A 276 34.04 40.97 -53.63
C THR A 276 34.47 41.52 -55.00
N GLY A 277 33.57 42.27 -55.66
CA GLY A 277 33.89 42.96 -56.92
C GLY A 277 33.96 42.07 -58.17
N GLY A 278 33.30 40.90 -58.16
CA GLY A 278 33.21 39.99 -59.32
C GLY A 278 34.44 39.13 -59.55
N LYS A 279 35.41 39.17 -58.63
CA LYS A 279 36.55 38.25 -58.57
C LYS A 279 36.14 37.04 -57.75
N TRP A 280 36.50 35.84 -58.21
CA TRP A 280 36.22 34.58 -57.51
C TRP A 280 37.54 33.86 -57.24
N ASN A 281 38.31 34.39 -56.28
CA ASN A 281 39.61 33.84 -55.91
C ASN A 281 39.46 32.77 -54.82
N VAL A 282 38.78 31.68 -55.19
CA VAL A 282 38.46 30.56 -54.29
C VAL A 282 39.59 29.52 -54.33
N ASN A 283 39.89 28.90 -53.19
CA ASN A 283 40.85 27.80 -53.12
C ASN A 283 40.27 26.52 -53.74
N MET A 284 40.50 26.31 -55.04
CA MET A 284 39.99 25.16 -55.80
C MET A 284 40.52 23.82 -55.28
N ASP A 285 41.63 23.79 -54.54
CA ASP A 285 42.20 22.56 -53.97
C ASP A 285 41.29 21.91 -52.92
N LYS A 286 40.36 22.68 -52.32
CA LYS A 286 39.38 22.18 -51.36
C LYS A 286 38.09 21.67 -51.99
N PHE A 287 37.87 21.93 -53.27
CA PHE A 287 36.69 21.46 -53.98
C PHE A 287 37.03 20.20 -54.76
N ASN A 288 36.24 19.16 -54.57
CA ASN A 288 36.30 17.96 -55.37
C ASN A 288 34.90 17.62 -55.90
N VAL A 289 34.81 16.68 -56.84
CA VAL A 289 33.54 16.25 -57.45
C VAL A 289 32.76 15.29 -56.53
N TYR A 290 33.34 14.90 -55.39
CA TYR A 290 32.78 13.89 -54.51
C TYR A 290 31.89 14.54 -53.44
N VAL A 291 30.68 14.01 -53.29
CA VAL A 291 29.76 14.42 -52.21
C VAL A 291 29.98 13.50 -51.01
N GLU A 292 30.42 14.07 -49.89
CA GLU A 292 30.57 13.33 -48.64
C GLU A 292 29.20 12.97 -48.06
N HIS A 293 29.04 11.70 -47.69
CA HIS A 293 27.86 11.25 -46.95
C HIS A 293 28.21 11.30 -45.46
N PRO A 294 27.49 12.08 -44.64
CA PRO A 294 27.79 12.19 -43.22
C PRO A 294 27.70 10.82 -42.55
N VAL A 295 28.53 10.59 -41.52
CA VAL A 295 28.56 9.33 -40.78
C VAL A 295 27.15 9.04 -40.21
N PRO A 296 26.54 7.88 -40.52
CA PRO A 296 25.25 7.52 -39.94
C PRO A 296 25.33 7.47 -38.41
N ILE A 297 24.75 8.45 -37.73
CA ILE A 297 24.67 8.50 -36.27
C ILE A 297 23.65 7.45 -35.83
N LYS A 298 24.07 6.51 -34.99
CA LYS A 298 23.14 5.56 -34.36
C LYS A 298 22.17 6.37 -33.49
N PRO A 299 20.87 6.06 -33.50
CA PRO A 299 19.91 6.69 -32.60
C PRO A 299 20.47 6.70 -31.16
N PRO A 300 20.40 7.84 -30.45
CA PRO A 300 21.05 8.01 -29.14
C PRO A 300 20.54 7.02 -28.10
N LEU A 301 19.33 6.50 -28.30
CA LEU A 301 18.80 5.36 -27.58
C LEU A 301 18.79 4.16 -28.53
N ASN A 302 19.44 3.06 -28.16
CA ASN A 302 19.12 1.77 -28.76
C ASN A 302 17.63 1.55 -28.55
N ALA A 303 16.83 1.45 -29.62
CA ALA A 303 15.43 1.10 -29.49
C ALA A 303 15.36 -0.15 -28.60
N PRO A 304 14.61 -0.14 -27.49
CA PRO A 304 14.50 -1.31 -26.65
C PRO A 304 14.10 -2.48 -27.55
N ALA A 305 14.78 -3.63 -27.38
CA ALA A 305 14.47 -4.81 -28.18
C ALA A 305 12.94 -4.97 -28.20
N PRO A 306 12.33 -5.10 -29.39
CA PRO A 306 10.88 -5.13 -29.48
C PRO A 306 10.38 -6.20 -28.53
N ALA A 307 9.48 -5.82 -27.62
CA ALA A 307 8.98 -6.75 -26.62
C ALA A 307 8.50 -8.02 -27.35
N PRO A 308 8.80 -9.22 -26.81
CA PRO A 308 8.42 -10.46 -27.47
C PRO A 308 6.92 -10.43 -27.75
N GLN A 309 6.55 -10.64 -29.01
CA GLN A 309 5.15 -10.57 -29.41
C GLN A 309 4.34 -11.56 -28.57
N PRO A 310 3.26 -11.11 -27.90
CA PRO A 310 2.45 -12.02 -27.10
C PRO A 310 1.77 -13.03 -28.04
N LEU A 311 2.20 -14.29 -27.96
CA LEU A 311 1.58 -15.37 -28.74
C LEU A 311 0.17 -15.63 -28.20
N MET A 312 -0.83 -15.12 -28.90
CA MET A 312 -2.23 -15.36 -28.57
C MET A 312 -2.67 -16.69 -29.19
N LEU A 313 -3.01 -17.66 -28.33
CA LEU A 313 -3.56 -18.93 -28.81
C LEU A 313 -5.02 -18.74 -29.24
N THR A 314 -5.42 -19.40 -30.33
CA THR A 314 -6.82 -19.49 -30.74
C THR A 314 -7.66 -20.23 -29.68
N LYS A 315 -8.99 -20.03 -29.66
CA LYS A 315 -9.88 -20.74 -28.72
C LYS A 315 -9.78 -22.27 -28.86
N ALA A 316 -9.55 -22.77 -30.07
CA ALA A 316 -9.38 -24.19 -30.36
C ALA A 316 -8.09 -24.75 -29.76
N GLU A 317 -6.97 -24.03 -29.93
CA GLU A 317 -5.69 -24.40 -29.32
C GLU A 317 -5.73 -24.30 -27.80
N GLN A 318 -6.37 -23.26 -27.24
CA GLN A 318 -6.59 -23.16 -25.80
C GLN A 318 -7.43 -24.32 -25.27
N LYS A 319 -8.44 -24.78 -26.04
CA LYS A 319 -9.23 -25.97 -25.68
C LYS A 319 -8.36 -27.23 -25.75
N LYS A 320 -7.55 -27.41 -26.81
CA LYS A 320 -6.64 -28.55 -26.97
C LYS A 320 -5.62 -28.61 -25.84
N LEU A 321 -4.97 -27.50 -25.50
CA LEU A 321 -4.00 -27.40 -24.41
C LEU A 321 -4.64 -27.70 -23.05
N ARG A 322 -5.85 -27.20 -22.80
CA ARG A 322 -6.61 -27.51 -21.56
C ARG A 322 -6.96 -28.99 -21.46
N THR A 323 -7.41 -29.61 -22.55
CA THR A 323 -7.74 -31.04 -22.59
C THR A 323 -6.49 -31.88 -22.37
N GLN A 324 -5.39 -31.60 -23.08
CA GLN A 324 -4.12 -32.31 -22.92
C GLN A 324 -3.58 -32.21 -21.49
N ARG A 325 -3.60 -31.01 -20.87
CA ARG A 325 -3.21 -30.83 -19.46
C ARG A 325 -4.15 -31.51 -18.47
N ARG A 326 -5.43 -31.73 -18.81
CA ARG A 326 -6.34 -32.51 -17.97
C ARG A 326 -6.03 -33.99 -18.08
N VAL A 327 -5.89 -34.50 -19.31
CA VAL A 327 -5.56 -35.91 -19.58
C VAL A 327 -4.22 -36.29 -18.95
N ALA A 328 -3.18 -35.45 -19.09
CA ALA A 328 -1.87 -35.71 -18.50
C ALA A 328 -1.95 -35.83 -16.97
N ARG A 329 -2.62 -34.89 -16.28
CA ARG A 329 -2.81 -34.95 -14.81
C ARG A 329 -3.64 -36.16 -14.36
N GLU A 330 -4.61 -36.57 -15.17
CA GLU A 330 -5.46 -37.72 -14.85
C GLU A 330 -4.71 -39.04 -15.03
N LYS A 331 -3.88 -39.14 -16.08
CA LYS A 331 -2.94 -40.25 -16.28
C LYS A 331 -1.91 -40.33 -15.16
N GLU A 332 -1.27 -39.22 -14.82
CA GLU A 332 -0.31 -39.14 -13.71
C GLU A 332 -0.95 -39.57 -12.39
N LYS A 333 -2.19 -39.13 -12.11
CA LYS A 333 -2.94 -39.58 -10.94
C LYS A 333 -3.24 -41.08 -10.97
N GLN A 334 -3.65 -41.61 -12.12
CA GLN A 334 -3.90 -43.05 -12.27
C GLN A 334 -2.62 -43.88 -12.13
N GLU A 335 -1.50 -43.41 -12.66
CA GLU A 335 -0.18 -44.02 -12.50
C GLU A 335 0.26 -44.00 -11.03
N MET A 336 0.06 -42.89 -10.32
CA MET A 336 0.31 -42.83 -8.87
C MET A 336 -0.57 -43.79 -8.07
N ILE A 337 -1.84 -43.95 -8.44
CA ILE A 337 -2.74 -44.94 -7.82
C ILE A 337 -2.27 -46.36 -8.14
N ARG A 338 -1.88 -46.63 -9.39
CA ARG A 338 -1.39 -47.93 -9.83
C ARG A 338 -0.09 -48.33 -9.11
N GLN A 339 0.77 -47.35 -8.83
CA GLN A 339 1.98 -47.53 -8.03
C GLN A 339 1.70 -47.63 -6.52
N GLY A 340 0.47 -47.37 -6.08
CA GLY A 340 0.08 -47.39 -4.67
C GLY A 340 0.53 -46.17 -3.87
N LEU A 341 1.02 -45.11 -4.51
CA LEU A 341 1.45 -43.88 -3.84
C LEU A 341 0.25 -43.05 -3.34
N ILE A 342 -0.89 -43.15 -4.02
CA ILE A 342 -2.14 -42.47 -3.67
C ILE A 342 -3.26 -43.51 -3.63
N GLU A 343 -4.05 -43.49 -2.56
CA GLU A 343 -5.24 -44.34 -2.46
C GLU A 343 -6.32 -43.92 -3.47
N PRO A 344 -7.07 -44.90 -4.02
CA PRO A 344 -8.19 -44.59 -4.89
C PRO A 344 -9.18 -43.65 -4.17
N PRO A 345 -9.60 -42.54 -4.82
CA PRO A 345 -10.44 -41.55 -4.16
C PRO A 345 -11.81 -42.16 -3.81
N LYS A 346 -12.25 -41.96 -2.57
CA LYS A 346 -13.57 -42.39 -2.09
C LYS A 346 -14.72 -41.82 -2.95
N PRO A 347 -15.83 -42.56 -3.13
CA PRO A 347 -16.94 -42.12 -3.97
C PRO A 347 -17.57 -40.82 -3.44
N LYS A 348 -17.96 -39.92 -4.35
CA LYS A 348 -18.57 -38.64 -3.98
C LYS A 348 -20.05 -38.80 -3.65
N VAL A 349 -20.36 -38.97 -2.37
CA VAL A 349 -21.75 -39.02 -1.88
C VAL A 349 -22.27 -37.60 -1.62
N LYS A 350 -23.51 -37.34 -2.02
CA LYS A 350 -24.30 -36.13 -1.70
C LYS A 350 -25.53 -36.56 -0.92
N ILE A 351 -26.11 -35.68 -0.09
CA ILE A 351 -27.35 -35.97 0.64
C ILE A 351 -28.46 -36.43 -0.32
N SER A 352 -28.59 -35.81 -1.49
CA SER A 352 -29.54 -36.22 -2.54
C SER A 352 -29.30 -37.63 -3.10
N ASN A 353 -28.06 -38.11 -3.05
CA ASN A 353 -27.64 -39.41 -3.60
C ASN A 353 -27.43 -40.46 -2.51
N LEU A 354 -27.59 -40.10 -1.23
CA LEU A 354 -27.30 -40.94 -0.06
C LEU A 354 -28.08 -42.26 -0.14
N MET A 355 -29.40 -42.17 -0.23
CA MET A 355 -30.30 -43.33 -0.33
C MET A 355 -30.13 -44.13 -1.62
N ARG A 356 -29.39 -43.65 -2.63
CA ARG A 356 -29.14 -44.42 -3.86
C ARG A 356 -27.80 -45.14 -3.83
N VAL A 357 -26.81 -44.57 -3.15
CA VAL A 357 -25.41 -45.04 -3.13
C VAL A 357 -25.13 -45.91 -1.91
N LEU A 358 -25.73 -45.59 -0.76
CA LEU A 358 -25.51 -46.26 0.52
C LEU A 358 -26.84 -46.83 1.04
N LYS A 359 -27.56 -47.56 0.20
CA LYS A 359 -28.92 -48.05 0.48
C LYS A 359 -29.01 -48.88 1.76
N ASP A 360 -28.17 -49.89 1.85
CA ASP A 360 -28.26 -50.88 2.93
C ASP A 360 -27.83 -50.27 4.27
N GLU A 361 -26.82 -49.40 4.27
CA GLU A 361 -26.31 -48.69 5.45
C GLU A 361 -27.22 -47.52 5.87
N ALA A 362 -27.79 -46.78 4.93
CA ALA A 362 -28.67 -45.65 5.22
C ALA A 362 -30.06 -46.06 5.72
N VAL A 363 -30.50 -47.31 5.47
CA VAL A 363 -31.73 -47.87 6.03
C VAL A 363 -31.54 -48.26 7.50
N LEU A 364 -30.34 -48.72 7.88
CA LEU A 364 -30.01 -49.07 9.25
C LEU A 364 -29.91 -47.84 10.15
N ASP A 365 -29.08 -46.85 9.77
CA ASP A 365 -28.85 -45.64 10.56
C ASP A 365 -28.84 -44.36 9.69
N PRO A 366 -30.01 -43.80 9.35
CA PRO A 366 -30.10 -42.69 8.39
C PRO A 366 -29.37 -41.42 8.89
N THR A 367 -29.44 -41.14 10.19
CA THR A 367 -28.84 -39.94 10.80
C THR A 367 -27.31 -40.00 10.83
N ALA A 368 -26.74 -41.18 11.13
CA ALA A 368 -25.29 -41.37 11.16
C ALA A 368 -24.69 -41.21 9.75
N MET A 369 -25.33 -41.82 8.75
CA MET A 369 -24.91 -41.70 7.36
C MET A 369 -25.12 -40.28 6.80
N GLU A 370 -26.18 -39.58 7.18
CA GLU A 370 -26.36 -38.17 6.80
C GLU A 370 -25.26 -37.30 7.41
N LYS A 371 -24.89 -37.52 8.68
CA LYS A 371 -23.82 -36.79 9.36
C LYS A 371 -22.48 -37.02 8.65
N GLU A 372 -22.12 -38.27 8.34
CA GLU A 372 -20.87 -38.56 7.62
C GLU A 372 -20.86 -37.90 6.23
N VAL A 373 -21.98 -37.96 5.49
CA VAL A 373 -22.07 -37.31 4.18
C VAL A 373 -21.97 -35.79 4.30
N ARG A 374 -22.53 -35.18 5.35
CA ARG A 374 -22.36 -33.76 5.66
C ARG A 374 -20.90 -33.44 5.98
N GLU A 375 -20.23 -34.25 6.78
CA GLU A 375 -18.81 -34.09 7.10
C GLU A 375 -17.96 -34.18 5.83
N GLN A 376 -18.19 -35.18 4.97
CA GLN A 376 -17.52 -35.28 3.67
C GLN A 376 -17.83 -34.09 2.75
N MET A 377 -19.05 -33.54 2.80
CA MET A 377 -19.41 -32.33 2.06
C MET A 377 -18.67 -31.09 2.60
N ALA A 378 -18.64 -30.93 3.93
CA ALA A 378 -17.94 -29.86 4.61
C ALA A 378 -16.43 -29.93 4.39
N GLU A 379 -15.83 -31.13 4.44
CA GLU A 379 -14.42 -31.35 4.15
C GLU A 379 -14.07 -30.94 2.70
N ARG A 380 -14.92 -31.26 1.73
CA ARG A 380 -14.73 -30.82 0.32
C ARG A 380 -14.83 -29.31 0.19
N GLU A 381 -15.72 -28.68 0.93
CA GLU A 381 -15.88 -27.23 0.94
C GLU A 381 -14.67 -26.55 1.60
N GLN A 382 -14.25 -27.02 2.77
CA GLN A 382 -13.05 -26.57 3.46
C GLN A 382 -11.81 -26.75 2.58
N ALA A 383 -11.59 -27.92 1.99
CA ALA A 383 -10.47 -28.15 1.08
C ALA A 383 -10.50 -27.26 -0.17
N HIS A 384 -11.68 -26.79 -0.60
CA HIS A 384 -11.79 -25.78 -1.66
C HIS A 384 -11.41 -24.39 -1.14
N GLN A 385 -11.92 -24.00 0.03
CA GLN A 385 -11.59 -22.74 0.69
C GLN A 385 -10.09 -22.67 1.01
N ASP A 386 -9.50 -23.70 1.61
CA ASP A 386 -8.07 -23.80 1.92
C ASP A 386 -7.21 -23.68 0.67
N ARG A 387 -7.60 -24.32 -0.43
CA ARG A 387 -6.90 -24.19 -1.71
C ARG A 387 -6.99 -22.76 -2.27
N ASN A 388 -8.09 -22.06 -2.04
CA ASN A 388 -8.24 -20.66 -2.45
C ASN A 388 -7.47 -19.72 -1.53
N LEU A 389 -7.49 -19.96 -0.22
CA LEU A 389 -6.72 -19.23 0.78
C LEU A 389 -5.22 -19.37 0.52
N ALA A 390 -4.73 -20.58 0.24
CA ALA A 390 -3.34 -20.83 -0.13
C ALA A 390 -2.93 -20.15 -1.45
N ARG A 391 -3.86 -19.93 -2.39
CA ARG A 391 -3.62 -19.19 -3.64
C ARG A 391 -3.78 -17.68 -3.50
N MET A 392 -4.42 -17.21 -2.44
CA MET A 392 -4.68 -15.80 -2.22
C MET A 392 -3.38 -15.11 -1.84
N LEU A 393 -2.98 -14.10 -2.61
CA LEU A 393 -1.78 -13.31 -2.28
C LEU A 393 -1.91 -12.72 -0.90
N THR A 394 -0.85 -12.88 -0.10
CA THR A 394 -0.74 -12.21 1.19
C THR A 394 -0.79 -10.68 0.98
N PRO A 395 -1.25 -9.89 1.96
CA PRO A 395 -1.28 -8.44 1.82
C PRO A 395 0.09 -7.83 1.50
N ALA A 396 1.19 -8.47 1.93
CA ALA A 396 2.55 -8.09 1.58
C ALA A 396 2.86 -8.36 0.10
N GLU A 397 2.63 -9.58 -0.39
CA GLU A 397 2.82 -9.93 -1.81
C GLU A 397 1.96 -9.09 -2.75
N ARG A 398 0.74 -8.73 -2.31
CA ARG A 398 -0.14 -7.84 -3.07
C ARG A 398 0.46 -6.44 -3.21
N ARG A 399 1.06 -5.91 -2.14
CA ARG A 399 1.80 -4.64 -2.18
C ARG A 399 3.01 -4.74 -3.08
N GLU A 400 3.80 -5.80 -2.98
CA GLU A 400 4.96 -6.03 -3.84
C GLU A 400 4.58 -6.12 -5.32
N LYS A 401 3.56 -6.91 -5.65
CA LYS A 401 3.04 -7.01 -7.03
C LYS A 401 2.52 -5.66 -7.53
N LYS A 402 1.92 -4.84 -6.66
CA LYS A 402 1.49 -3.47 -6.99
C LYS A 402 2.69 -2.56 -7.24
N MET A 403 3.70 -2.60 -6.38
CA MET A 403 4.94 -1.83 -6.53
C MET A 403 5.66 -2.20 -7.83
N ARG A 404 5.80 -3.49 -8.12
CA ARG A 404 6.37 -3.98 -9.39
C ARG A 404 5.58 -3.50 -10.61
N LYS A 405 4.25 -3.41 -10.52
CA LYS A 405 3.41 -2.87 -11.59
C LYS A 405 3.61 -1.35 -11.78
N LEU A 406 3.78 -0.60 -10.70
CA LEU A 406 3.97 0.85 -10.73
C LEU A 406 5.36 1.25 -11.22
N LEU A 407 6.40 0.57 -10.71
CA LEU A 407 7.78 0.86 -11.05
C LEU A 407 8.15 0.42 -12.47
N GLY A 408 7.44 -0.60 -13.01
CA GLY A 408 7.70 -1.12 -14.34
C GLY A 408 9.13 -1.67 -14.51
N ASN A 409 9.43 -2.23 -15.68
CA ASN A 409 10.81 -2.53 -16.08
C ASN A 409 11.35 -1.41 -17.00
N ASP A 410 10.73 -0.23 -16.96
CA ASP A 410 10.86 0.82 -17.98
C ASP A 410 12.07 1.74 -17.76
N ALA A 411 13.04 1.29 -16.94
CA ALA A 411 14.28 2.04 -16.67
C ALA A 411 15.17 2.25 -17.92
N ALA A 412 14.89 1.54 -19.03
CA ALA A 412 15.67 1.59 -20.26
C ALA A 412 15.04 2.49 -21.37
N GLY A 413 13.89 3.12 -21.13
CA GLY A 413 13.18 3.94 -22.10
C GLY A 413 13.38 5.45 -21.92
N GLY A 414 13.07 6.23 -22.96
CA GLY A 414 12.98 7.68 -22.86
C GLY A 414 11.97 8.09 -21.78
N GLY A 415 12.39 8.94 -20.84
CA GLY A 415 11.55 9.37 -19.73
C GLY A 415 10.37 10.21 -20.21
N HIS A 416 9.15 9.79 -19.89
CA HIS A 416 7.94 10.55 -20.17
C HIS A 416 7.80 11.69 -19.16
N LYS A 417 8.00 12.94 -19.59
CA LYS A 417 7.91 14.13 -18.74
C LYS A 417 6.61 14.87 -19.06
N HIS A 418 5.80 15.13 -18.04
CA HIS A 418 4.64 16.03 -18.15
C HIS A 418 4.95 17.34 -17.41
N GLY A 419 4.76 18.47 -18.08
CA GLY A 419 4.75 19.79 -17.44
C GLY A 419 3.32 20.19 -17.08
N TYR A 420 3.09 20.57 -15.83
CA TYR A 420 1.82 21.13 -15.39
C TYR A 420 1.99 22.64 -15.20
N PRO A 421 1.25 23.49 -15.94
CA PRO A 421 1.26 24.92 -15.67
C PRO A 421 0.58 25.18 -14.32
N GLY A 422 1.30 25.81 -13.40
CA GLY A 422 0.71 26.33 -12.16
C GLY A 422 0.05 27.66 -12.46
N GLU A 423 -1.27 27.75 -12.31
CA GLU A 423 -1.94 29.06 -12.21
C GLU A 423 -1.56 29.67 -10.87
N GLU A 424 -0.54 30.54 -10.86
CA GLU A 424 -0.36 31.51 -9.79
C GLU A 424 -1.51 32.52 -9.87
N LYS A 425 -2.61 32.21 -9.18
CA LYS A 425 -3.62 33.22 -8.86
C LYS A 425 -3.01 34.17 -7.84
N PHE A 426 -2.43 35.26 -8.32
CA PHE A 426 -2.12 36.43 -7.49
C PHE A 426 -3.43 36.92 -6.87
N GLN A 427 -3.54 36.81 -5.54
CA GLN A 427 -4.58 37.44 -4.73
C GLN A 427 -4.14 38.83 -4.32
#